data_AF-A0A962HBI4-F1
#
_entry.id   AF-A0A962HBI4-F1
#
_cell.length_a   1.000
_cell.length_b   1.000
_cell.length_c   1.000
_cell.angle_alpha   90.00
_cell.angle_beta   90.00
_cell.angle_gamma   90.00
#
_symmetry.space_group_name_H-M   'P 1'
#
loop_
_entity.id
_entity.type
_entity.pdbx_description
1 polymer ?
#
loop_
_entity_poly.entity_id
_entity_poly.type
_entity_poly.pdbx_seq_one_letter_code
_entity_poly.pdbx_strand_id
1 'polypeptide(L)'
;MRWLKWLGGLVLVLMLWVGLIATEWLPRSTAEDVAIAAALAHPPVNLSGNRNAFAGFQAFAHEVPEGQWEAVAAADVAAFEQARPGSSFVSTAEGRYPAHPAVPGKEPSLCSPWDPECLSKVRDHQ
;
A
#
# COMPACT_ATOMS: atom_id res chain seq x y z
N MET A 1 -12.20 -30.27 47.83
CA MET A 1 -12.77 -30.77 46.56
C MET A 1 -13.28 -29.68 45.60
N ARG A 2 -13.92 -28.58 46.04
CA ARG A 2 -14.36 -27.48 45.13
C ARG A 2 -13.21 -26.86 44.32
N TRP A 3 -12.07 -26.59 44.95
CA TRP A 3 -10.84 -26.09 44.31
C TRP A 3 -10.38 -26.94 43.10
N LEU A 4 -10.46 -28.27 43.22
CA LEU A 4 -10.00 -29.19 42.17
C LEU A 4 -10.87 -29.07 40.90
N LYS A 5 -12.17 -28.78 41.06
CA LYS A 5 -13.11 -28.59 39.94
C LYS A 5 -12.84 -27.27 39.20
N TRP A 6 -12.48 -26.21 39.92
CA TRP A 6 -12.08 -24.94 39.31
C TRP A 6 -10.77 -25.06 38.54
N LEU A 7 -9.79 -25.76 39.11
CA LEU A 7 -8.52 -26.05 38.45
C LEU A 7 -8.73 -26.88 37.18
N GLY A 8 -9.56 -27.91 37.25
CA GLY A 8 -9.93 -28.70 36.07
C GLY A 8 -10.62 -27.87 34.98
N GLY A 9 -11.57 -27.02 35.37
CA GLY A 9 -12.24 -26.11 34.43
C GLY A 9 -11.27 -25.12 33.76
N LEU A 10 -10.36 -24.53 34.53
CA LEU A 10 -9.36 -23.59 34.01
C LEU A 10 -8.40 -24.25 33.01
N VAL A 11 -7.93 -25.47 33.34
CA VAL A 11 -7.07 -26.25 32.44
C VAL A 11 -7.80 -26.59 31.14
N LEU A 12 -9.09 -26.95 31.23
CA LEU A 12 -9.88 -27.30 30.05
C LEU A 12 -10.12 -26.09 29.13
N VAL A 13 -10.36 -24.91 29.69
CA VAL A 13 -10.45 -23.65 28.93
C VAL A 13 -9.12 -23.31 28.26
N LEU A 14 -8.01 -23.43 28.98
CA LEU A 14 -6.67 -23.19 28.40
C LEU A 14 -6.35 -24.15 27.25
N MET A 15 -6.66 -25.44 27.41
CA MET A 15 -6.47 -26.42 26.33
C MET A 15 -7.33 -26.12 25.12
N LEU A 16 -8.60 -25.73 25.33
CA LEU A 16 -9.50 -25.34 24.24
C LEU A 16 -8.97 -24.12 23.48
N TRP A 17 -8.46 -23.13 24.20
CA TRP A 17 -7.91 -21.90 23.63
C TRP A 17 -6.64 -22.16 22.82
N VAL A 18 -5.71 -22.98 23.35
CA VAL A 18 -4.49 -23.39 22.62
C VAL A 18 -4.85 -24.20 21.37
N GLY A 19 -5.84 -25.09 21.45
CA GLY A 19 -6.34 -25.84 20.31
C GLY A 19 -6.88 -24.94 19.21
N LEU A 20 -7.71 -23.95 19.57
CA LEU A 20 -8.24 -22.93 18.65
C LEU A 20 -7.14 -22.14 17.95
N ILE A 21 -6.10 -21.73 18.68
CA ILE A 21 -4.95 -21.04 18.09
C ILE A 21 -4.17 -21.95 17.15
N ALA A 22 -4.00 -23.22 17.50
CA ALA A 22 -3.26 -24.18 16.70
C ALA A 22 -3.93 -24.50 15.35
N THR A 23 -5.26 -24.42 15.27
CA THR A 23 -6.04 -24.86 14.09
C THR A 23 -6.01 -23.94 12.85
N GLU A 24 -5.14 -22.93 12.78
CA GLU A 24 -5.14 -21.88 11.72
C GLU A 24 -6.49 -21.16 11.50
N TRP A 25 -7.50 -21.49 12.29
CA TRP A 25 -8.87 -20.99 12.17
C TRP A 25 -9.00 -19.53 12.62
N LEU A 26 -8.03 -19.05 13.39
CA LEU A 26 -7.87 -17.65 13.76
C LEU A 26 -6.78 -17.03 12.88
N PRO A 27 -7.04 -15.89 12.22
CA PRO A 27 -6.03 -15.19 11.45
C PRO A 27 -4.88 -14.80 12.39
N ARG A 28 -3.74 -15.45 12.23
CA ARG A 28 -2.51 -15.03 12.91
C ARG A 28 -1.93 -13.91 12.09
N SER A 29 -1.71 -12.75 12.74
CA SER A 29 -0.94 -11.68 12.14
C SER A 29 0.42 -12.25 11.75
N THR A 30 0.69 -12.28 10.46
CA THR A 30 2.00 -12.63 9.93
C THR A 30 3.04 -11.64 10.44
N ALA A 31 4.33 -11.98 10.33
CA ALA A 31 5.39 -11.03 10.62
C ALA A 31 5.26 -9.74 9.78
N GLU A 32 4.73 -9.86 8.56
CA GLU A 32 4.40 -8.73 7.69
C GLU A 32 3.24 -7.89 8.25
N ASP A 33 2.15 -8.50 8.70
CA ASP A 33 1.01 -7.77 9.29
C ASP A 33 1.43 -6.97 10.53
N VAL A 34 2.31 -7.55 11.37
CA VAL A 34 2.85 -6.87 12.55
C VAL A 34 3.74 -5.69 12.14
N ALA A 35 4.57 -5.85 11.09
CA ALA A 35 5.41 -4.78 10.58
C ALA A 35 4.58 -3.64 9.97
N ILE A 36 3.52 -3.97 9.24
CA ILE A 36 2.60 -2.99 8.65
C ILE A 36 1.85 -2.23 9.75
N ALA A 37 1.31 -2.93 10.75
CA ALA A 37 0.63 -2.30 11.87
C ALA A 37 1.58 -1.35 12.64
N ALA A 38 2.84 -1.73 12.83
CA ALA A 38 3.85 -0.88 13.44
C ALA A 38 4.18 0.36 12.59
N ALA A 39 4.25 0.23 11.27
CA ALA A 39 4.46 1.35 10.35
C ALA A 39 3.27 2.34 10.40
N LEU A 40 2.03 1.83 10.41
CA LEU A 40 0.80 2.63 10.42
C LEU A 40 0.47 3.25 11.78
N ALA A 41 1.06 2.76 12.88
CA ALA A 41 0.87 3.32 14.21
C ALA A 41 1.47 4.73 14.38
N HIS A 42 2.31 5.18 13.44
CA HIS A 42 2.87 6.51 13.45
C HIS A 42 1.81 7.51 12.95
N PRO A 43 1.53 8.60 13.68
CA PRO A 43 0.64 9.63 13.17
C PRO A 43 1.18 10.12 11.82
N PRO A 44 0.31 10.33 10.81
CA PRO A 44 0.76 10.79 9.51
C PRO A 44 1.56 12.08 9.71
N VAL A 45 2.78 12.10 9.19
CA VAL A 45 3.63 13.28 9.24
C VAL A 45 2.83 14.40 8.58
N ASN A 46 2.57 15.49 9.31
CA ASN A 46 1.91 16.65 8.73
C ASN A 46 2.74 17.07 7.51
N LEU A 47 2.18 16.85 6.32
CA LEU A 47 2.74 17.35 5.08
C LEU A 47 2.62 18.86 5.17
N SER A 48 3.66 19.53 5.66
CA SER A 48 3.76 20.97 5.55
C SER A 48 3.67 21.29 4.06
N GLY A 49 2.87 22.28 3.70
CA GLY A 49 2.57 22.66 2.31
C GLY A 49 3.79 23.09 1.47
N ASN A 50 5.01 22.83 1.93
CA ASN A 50 6.26 22.96 1.20
C ASN A 50 6.52 21.76 0.26
N ARG A 51 5.83 20.62 0.44
CA ARG A 51 5.94 19.50 -0.51
C ARG A 51 4.92 19.66 -1.64
N ASN A 52 5.41 19.87 -2.86
CA ASN A 52 4.58 19.85 -4.05
C ASN A 52 4.14 18.41 -4.35
N ALA A 53 2.93 18.07 -3.92
CA ALA A 53 2.36 16.75 -4.15
C ALA A 53 2.27 16.40 -5.65
N PHE A 54 2.14 17.40 -6.53
CA PHE A 54 2.14 17.19 -7.97
C PHE A 54 3.52 16.74 -8.47
N ALA A 55 4.60 17.36 -8.00
CA ALA A 55 5.96 16.95 -8.36
C ALA A 55 6.29 15.55 -7.83
N GLY A 56 5.90 15.24 -6.60
CA GLY A 56 6.05 13.89 -6.04
C GLY A 56 5.23 12.83 -6.80
N PHE A 57 4.02 13.18 -7.25
CA PHE A 57 3.19 12.26 -8.03
C PHE A 57 3.76 11.99 -9.42
N GLN A 58 4.30 13.01 -10.09
CA GLN A 58 5.00 12.82 -11.37
C GLN A 58 6.26 11.96 -11.21
N ALA A 59 6.98 12.12 -10.11
CA ALA A 59 8.14 11.28 -9.79
C ALA A 59 7.77 9.85 -9.40
N PHE A 60 6.50 9.52 -9.12
CA PHE A 60 6.12 8.26 -8.47
C PHE A 60 6.43 6.99 -9.28
N ALA A 61 6.62 7.10 -10.59
CA ALA A 61 6.97 5.95 -11.43
C ALA A 61 8.48 5.63 -11.42
N HIS A 62 9.32 6.55 -10.94
CA HIS A 62 10.78 6.44 -11.01
C HIS A 62 11.45 6.85 -9.69
N GLU A 63 12.63 6.33 -9.42
CA GLU A 63 13.42 6.66 -8.23
C GLU A 63 14.12 8.03 -8.36
N VAL A 64 13.34 9.09 -8.58
CA VAL A 64 13.86 10.45 -8.64
C VAL A 64 14.24 10.90 -7.22
N PRO A 65 15.46 11.43 -6.99
CA PRO A 65 15.82 12.00 -5.69
C PRO A 65 14.92 13.19 -5.32
N GLU A 66 14.54 13.31 -4.03
CA GLU A 66 13.58 14.34 -3.57
C GLU A 66 13.98 15.77 -3.98
N GLY A 67 15.28 16.11 -3.92
CA GLY A 67 15.79 17.41 -4.35
C GLY A 67 15.68 17.70 -5.85
N GLN A 68 15.25 16.73 -6.66
CA GLN A 68 15.13 16.83 -8.12
C GLN A 68 13.67 16.73 -8.62
N TRP A 69 12.71 16.47 -7.74
CA TRP A 69 11.29 16.30 -8.11
C TRP A 69 10.73 17.50 -8.85
N GLU A 70 10.96 18.72 -8.34
CA GLU A 70 10.44 19.94 -8.96
C GLU A 70 11.00 20.18 -10.35
N ALA A 71 12.29 19.89 -10.54
CA ALA A 71 12.96 20.08 -11.82
C ALA A 71 12.42 19.10 -12.88
N VAL A 72 12.20 17.84 -12.50
CA VAL A 72 11.59 16.83 -13.37
C VAL A 72 10.14 17.20 -13.68
N ALA A 73 9.35 17.57 -12.68
CA ALA A 73 7.96 17.96 -12.89
C ALA A 73 7.81 19.18 -13.82
N ALA A 74 8.66 20.19 -13.65
CA ALA A 74 8.66 21.37 -14.53
C ALA A 74 9.07 21.00 -15.97
N ALA A 75 10.06 20.12 -16.15
CA ALA A 75 10.47 19.63 -17.46
C ALA A 75 9.36 18.82 -18.14
N ASP A 76 8.64 18.00 -17.37
CA ASP A 76 7.55 17.18 -17.87
C ASP A 76 6.34 18.01 -18.28
N VAL A 77 5.98 19.04 -17.50
CA VAL A 77 4.93 20.00 -17.89
C VAL A 77 5.30 20.70 -19.19
N ALA A 78 6.52 21.21 -19.30
CA ALA A 78 6.98 21.88 -20.52
C ALA A 78 7.00 20.93 -21.74
N ALA A 79 7.36 19.66 -21.54
CA ALA A 79 7.32 18.64 -22.59
C ALA A 79 5.88 18.28 -22.98
N PHE A 80 4.96 18.21 -22.01
CA PHE A 80 3.55 17.90 -22.23
C PHE A 80 2.83 19.01 -23.01
N GLU A 81 3.11 20.29 -22.70
CA GLU A 81 2.56 21.43 -23.44
C GLU A 81 2.96 21.43 -24.92
N GLN A 82 4.10 20.83 -25.25
CA GLN A 82 4.60 20.67 -26.63
C GLN A 82 4.15 19.36 -27.28
N ALA A 83 3.53 18.45 -26.52
CA ALA A 83 3.10 17.16 -27.03
C ALA A 83 1.90 17.32 -27.97
N ARG A 84 1.85 16.48 -29.01
CA ARG A 84 0.72 16.50 -29.94
C ARG A 84 -0.52 15.91 -29.27
N PRO A 85 -1.71 16.48 -29.47
CA PRO A 85 -2.95 15.88 -29.00
C PRO A 85 -3.07 14.43 -29.49
N GLY A 86 -3.28 13.50 -28.56
CA GLY A 86 -3.42 12.06 -28.85
C GLY A 86 -2.13 11.24 -28.84
N SER A 87 -0.95 11.84 -28.60
CA SER A 87 0.28 11.06 -28.37
C SER A 87 0.39 10.60 -26.91
N SER A 88 0.92 9.40 -26.69
CA SER A 88 1.32 8.93 -25.36
C SER A 88 2.45 9.82 -24.83
N PHE A 89 2.25 10.44 -23.68
CA PHE A 89 3.29 11.21 -22.99
C PHE A 89 4.24 10.25 -22.26
N VAL A 90 5.53 10.57 -22.29
CA VAL A 90 6.59 9.87 -21.55
C VAL A 90 7.33 10.91 -20.73
N SER A 91 7.47 10.66 -19.42
CA SER A 91 8.20 11.54 -18.51
C SER A 91 9.67 11.66 -18.93
N THR A 92 10.27 12.83 -18.70
CA THR A 92 11.70 13.09 -18.84
C THR A 92 12.55 12.39 -17.80
N ALA A 93 11.92 11.78 -16.77
CA ALA A 93 12.56 10.85 -15.84
C ALA A 93 12.91 9.50 -16.50
N GLU A 94 12.20 9.14 -17.57
CA GLU A 94 12.39 7.88 -18.30
C GLU A 94 13.84 7.74 -18.79
N GLY A 95 14.45 6.60 -18.48
CA GLY A 95 15.84 6.30 -18.82
C GLY A 95 16.91 7.10 -18.06
N ARG A 96 16.53 8.08 -17.23
CA ARG A 96 17.46 8.83 -16.34
C ARG A 96 17.48 8.29 -14.92
N TYR A 97 16.34 7.83 -14.43
CA TYR A 97 16.20 7.24 -13.10
C TYR A 97 15.67 5.81 -13.21
N PRO A 98 16.03 4.93 -12.28
CA PRO A 98 15.45 3.60 -12.20
C PRO A 98 13.92 3.69 -12.14
N ALA A 99 13.22 2.91 -12.97
CA ALA A 99 11.78 2.77 -12.85
C ALA A 99 11.46 1.89 -11.64
N HIS A 100 10.40 2.22 -10.90
CA HIS A 100 9.87 1.30 -9.90
C HIS A 100 9.39 0.02 -10.59
N PRO A 101 9.58 -1.15 -9.96
CA PRO A 101 9.07 -2.39 -10.51
C PRO A 101 7.55 -2.26 -10.68
N ALA A 102 7.05 -2.64 -11.85
CA ALA A 102 5.62 -2.68 -12.09
C ALA A 102 4.98 -3.56 -11.02
N VAL A 103 4.09 -2.98 -10.21
CA VAL A 103 3.24 -3.75 -9.30
C VAL A 103 2.48 -4.74 -10.20
N PRO A 104 2.47 -6.05 -9.88
CA PRO A 104 1.79 -7.03 -10.73
C PRO A 104 0.30 -6.72 -10.80
N GLY A 105 -0.12 -5.94 -11.80
CA GLY A 105 -1.54 -5.59 -12.07
C GLY A 105 -2.36 -6.75 -12.62
N LYS A 106 -1.95 -7.98 -12.34
CA LYS A 106 -2.58 -9.23 -12.80
C LYS A 106 -3.09 -10.09 -11.65
N GLU A 107 -3.14 -9.55 -10.44
CA GLU A 107 -3.90 -10.19 -9.38
C GLU A 107 -5.38 -10.11 -9.79
N PRO A 108 -6.08 -11.25 -10.01
CA PRO A 108 -7.45 -11.25 -10.53
C PRO A 108 -8.44 -10.51 -9.63
N SER A 109 -8.08 -10.31 -8.35
CA SER A 109 -8.80 -9.56 -7.33
C SER A 109 -8.65 -8.05 -7.45
N LEU A 110 -7.66 -7.54 -8.19
CA LEU A 110 -7.37 -6.11 -8.31
C LEU A 110 -7.86 -5.60 -9.66
N CYS A 111 -8.79 -4.65 -9.63
CA CYS A 111 -9.22 -3.93 -10.82
C CYS A 111 -8.20 -2.86 -11.22
N SER A 112 -8.11 -2.56 -12.51
CA SER A 112 -7.30 -1.44 -13.00
C SER A 112 -7.92 -0.13 -12.51
N PRO A 113 -7.14 0.85 -11.99
CA PRO A 113 -7.68 2.14 -11.55
C PRO A 113 -8.41 2.91 -12.64
N TRP A 114 -8.09 2.61 -13.90
CA TRP A 114 -8.65 3.22 -15.10
C TRP A 114 -9.84 2.43 -15.68
N ASP A 115 -10.17 1.27 -15.10
CA ASP A 115 -11.38 0.52 -15.44
C ASP A 115 -12.60 1.25 -14.84
N PRO A 116 -13.60 1.65 -15.65
CA PRO A 116 -14.79 2.34 -15.16
C PRO A 116 -15.56 1.55 -14.09
N GLU A 117 -15.43 0.23 -14.04
CA GLU A 117 -16.09 -0.61 -13.04
C GLU A 117 -15.28 -0.79 -11.76
N CYS A 118 -14.02 -0.33 -11.72
CA CYS A 118 -13.13 -0.60 -10.61
C CYS A 118 -13.65 -0.01 -9.29
N LEU A 119 -14.21 1.21 -9.34
CA LEU A 119 -14.78 1.84 -8.17
C LEU A 119 -15.99 1.08 -7.61
N SER A 120 -16.78 0.43 -8.47
CA SER A 120 -17.89 -0.43 -8.02
C SER A 120 -17.36 -1.68 -7.33
N LYS A 121 -16.42 -2.38 -7.97
CA LYS A 121 -15.81 -3.62 -7.44
C LYS A 121 -15.16 -3.38 -6.06
N VAL A 122 -14.47 -2.25 -5.87
CA VAL A 122 -13.87 -1.90 -4.58
C VAL A 122 -14.92 -1.68 -3.48
N ARG A 123 -16.05 -1.05 -3.80
CA ARG A 123 -17.14 -0.81 -2.83
C ARG A 123 -17.83 -2.09 -2.39
N ASP A 124 -17.98 -3.05 -3.30
CA ASP A 124 -18.65 -4.32 -3.01
C ASP A 124 -17.77 -5.28 -2.17
N HIS A 125 -16.49 -4.96 -1.98
CA HIS A 125 -15.52 -5.74 -1.20
C HIS A 125 -15.15 -5.10 0.17
N GLN A 126 -15.85 -4.04 0.61
CA GLN A 126 -15.77 -3.48 1.99
C GLN A 126 -16.87 -4.04 2.88
#